data_AF-A0ABD1I4L9-F1
#
_entry.id   AF-A0ABD1I4L9-F1
#
_cell.length_a   1.000
_cell.length_b   1.000
_cell.length_c   1.000
_cell.angle_alpha   90.00
_cell.angle_beta   90.00
_cell.angle_gamma   90.00
#
_symmetry.space_group_name_H-M   'P 1'
#
loop_
_entity.id
_entity.type
_entity.pdbx_description
1 polymer ?
#
loop_
_entity_poly.entity_id
_entity_poly.type
_entity_poly.pdbx_seq_one_letter_code
_entity_poly.pdbx_strand_id
1 'polypeptide(L)'
;MKFVILQQVKSRAMLSAAIHTGIFRRKPPQTPRYHQCFCSLTTIDYPPLHHQPQWSGLHNWRRSPLNRDRHWGPNGPAHQNNEIEHASSYPNFSSCSSLAEIAAVILSTPDPLAKAKLSHAAYVKWRREGLPIGVSDAPSTPSRPAKPQLVSPKDIPSPKSSGFFADFAHVADDESRHFIWCSQRLAELGFSYGDMPAHGVLWAECEKSSDNVAARLACIPLVQEARGLDAGPRLVNKLTGFGDHRTSSIVARIADEEVAHVAVGVYWFDSICQKLGRVPGSAFSDILKEYNVEIKGPFNHSAREVAGIPREWYDPSPATNNENKLSEVYERLACIISMEQENSSLGKPPK
;
A
#
# COMPACT_ATOMS: atom_id res chain seq x y z
N MET A 1 2.37 7.60 -15.67
CA MET A 1 3.74 7.40 -15.15
C MET A 1 3.90 7.62 -13.64
N LYS A 2 3.29 8.66 -13.03
CA LYS A 2 3.29 8.80 -11.55
C LYS A 2 2.72 7.58 -10.81
N PHE A 3 1.72 6.91 -11.39
CA PHE A 3 1.06 5.72 -10.85
C PHE A 3 1.94 4.46 -10.81
N VAL A 4 2.81 4.24 -11.80
CA VAL A 4 3.57 2.97 -11.94
C VAL A 4 4.74 2.87 -10.96
N ILE A 5 5.31 4.02 -10.59
CA ILE A 5 6.43 4.13 -9.64
C ILE A 5 5.94 3.96 -8.19
N LEU A 6 4.67 4.27 -7.94
CA LEU A 6 4.06 4.09 -6.63
C LEU A 6 4.04 2.58 -6.24
N GLN A 7 3.98 1.65 -7.18
CA GLN A 7 3.61 0.26 -6.84
C GLN A 7 4.80 -0.66 -6.46
N GLN A 8 6.00 -0.40 -6.98
CA GLN A 8 7.19 -1.20 -6.64
C GLN A 8 7.74 -0.92 -5.23
N VAL A 9 7.46 0.25 -4.66
CA VAL A 9 7.94 0.66 -3.32
C VAL A 9 6.98 0.21 -2.22
N LYS A 10 5.67 0.16 -2.51
CA LYS A 10 4.58 -0.18 -1.57
C LYS A 10 4.78 -1.56 -0.90
N SER A 11 5.14 -2.58 -1.66
CA SER A 11 5.23 -3.98 -1.20
C SER A 11 6.43 -4.26 -0.28
N ARG A 12 7.57 -3.57 -0.46
CA ARG A 12 8.72 -3.65 0.48
C ARG A 12 8.54 -2.79 1.73
N ALA A 13 7.87 -1.65 1.59
CA ALA A 13 7.71 -0.68 2.67
C ALA A 13 6.74 -1.19 3.76
N MET A 14 5.57 -1.73 3.39
CA MET A 14 4.52 -2.13 4.34
C MET A 14 4.96 -3.30 5.25
N LEU A 15 5.69 -4.29 4.72
CA LEU A 15 6.19 -5.42 5.53
C LEU A 15 7.31 -5.01 6.52
N SER A 16 8.04 -3.92 6.27
CA SER A 16 9.15 -3.50 7.13
C SER A 16 8.68 -2.83 8.44
N ALA A 17 7.54 -2.13 8.42
CA ALA A 17 6.99 -1.42 9.59
C ALA A 17 6.53 -2.38 10.72
N ALA A 18 6.17 -3.59 10.34
CA ALA A 18 5.73 -4.65 11.23
C ALA A 18 6.84 -5.27 12.10
N ILE A 19 8.11 -5.15 11.68
CA ILE A 19 9.24 -5.80 12.35
C ILE A 19 9.74 -4.96 13.54
N HIS A 20 9.32 -3.69 13.66
CA HIS A 20 9.88 -2.74 14.63
C HIS A 20 8.98 -2.38 15.83
N THR A 21 7.71 -2.79 15.88
CA THR A 21 6.80 -2.45 16.99
C THR A 21 6.77 -3.53 18.07
N GLY A 22 7.86 -3.62 18.83
CA GLY A 22 7.87 -4.28 20.14
C GLY A 22 7.04 -3.49 21.15
N ILE A 23 5.72 -3.67 21.14
CA ILE A 23 4.80 -3.06 22.11
C ILE A 23 4.28 -4.16 23.02
N PHE A 24 4.85 -4.26 24.23
CA PHE A 24 4.19 -4.45 25.54
C PHE A 24 5.21 -4.97 26.57
N ARG A 25 5.23 -4.35 27.77
CA ARG A 25 6.10 -4.70 28.91
C ARG A 25 5.25 -4.89 30.18
N ARG A 26 5.62 -5.93 30.97
CA ARG A 26 5.26 -6.30 32.38
C ARG A 26 4.06 -7.27 32.54
N LYS A 27 4.00 -8.28 33.44
CA LYS A 27 4.82 -8.89 34.55
C LYS A 27 4.30 -10.37 34.77
N PRO A 28 5.01 -11.30 35.46
CA PRO A 28 4.65 -12.75 35.62
C PRO A 28 3.93 -13.06 36.97
N PRO A 29 3.60 -14.32 37.39
CA PRO A 29 3.40 -15.65 36.73
C PRO A 29 1.96 -16.22 37.01
N GLN A 30 1.50 -17.38 36.51
CA GLN A 30 1.68 -18.75 37.04
C GLN A 30 1.12 -19.80 36.05
N THR A 31 1.80 -20.94 35.94
CA THR A 31 1.39 -22.19 35.24
C THR A 31 0.36 -22.98 36.07
N PRO A 32 -0.56 -23.80 35.50
CA PRO A 32 -0.17 -24.98 34.70
C PRO A 32 -1.06 -25.44 33.52
N ARG A 33 -0.36 -26.21 32.66
CA ARG A 33 -0.74 -27.34 31.76
C ARG A 33 -2.09 -27.32 31.04
N TYR A 34 -2.00 -27.36 29.70
CA TYR A 34 -3.04 -27.87 28.82
C TYR A 34 -2.48 -28.98 27.92
N HIS A 35 -3.08 -30.16 28.01
CA HIS A 35 -3.27 -31.01 26.84
C HIS A 35 -4.46 -30.43 26.10
N GLN A 36 -4.29 -29.95 24.86
CA GLN A 36 -5.42 -29.80 23.96
C GLN A 36 -4.98 -29.85 22.50
N CYS A 37 -5.72 -30.66 21.76
CA CYS A 37 -5.66 -30.86 20.33
C CYS A 37 -5.92 -29.53 19.60
N PHE A 38 -5.01 -29.10 18.75
CA PHE A 38 -5.19 -27.90 17.93
C PHE A 38 -5.98 -28.24 16.66
N CYS A 39 -7.28 -27.98 16.69
CA CYS A 39 -8.00 -27.52 15.50
C CYS A 39 -8.31 -26.04 15.74
N SER A 40 -7.68 -25.13 15.00
CA SER A 40 -8.03 -23.71 15.04
C SER A 40 -8.19 -23.21 13.61
N LEU A 41 -9.44 -22.99 13.21
CA LEU A 41 -9.77 -21.92 12.27
C LEU A 41 -9.33 -20.63 12.97
N THR A 42 -8.19 -20.08 12.56
CA THR A 42 -7.69 -18.84 13.15
C THR A 42 -8.56 -17.69 12.65
N THR A 43 -9.42 -17.17 13.52
CA THR A 43 -10.13 -15.90 13.27
C THR A 43 -9.10 -14.78 13.20
N ILE A 44 -9.20 -13.93 12.18
CA ILE A 44 -8.36 -12.72 12.05
C ILE A 44 -8.97 -11.63 12.94
N ASP A 45 -8.17 -11.07 13.83
CA ASP A 45 -8.63 -10.06 14.80
C ASP A 45 -8.48 -8.63 14.27
N TYR A 46 -9.57 -7.86 14.37
CA TYR A 46 -9.65 -6.44 14.02
C TYR A 46 -10.12 -5.63 15.24
N PRO A 47 -9.35 -4.64 15.73
CA PRO A 47 -9.76 -3.82 16.86
C PRO A 47 -11.08 -3.07 16.58
N PRO A 48 -12.03 -3.01 17.53
CA PRO A 48 -13.19 -2.13 17.38
C PRO A 48 -12.71 -0.67 17.32
N LEU A 49 -13.30 0.13 16.44
CA LEU A 49 -13.09 1.57 16.39
C LEU A 49 -14.28 2.27 17.04
N HIS A 50 -14.00 3.27 17.87
CA HIS A 50 -15.04 4.04 18.55
C HIS A 50 -15.58 5.20 17.71
N HIS A 51 -14.87 5.63 16.65
CA HIS A 51 -15.18 6.87 15.93
C HIS A 51 -15.16 6.68 14.41
N GLN A 52 -15.94 7.52 13.72
CA GLN A 52 -16.04 7.73 12.26
C GLN A 52 -16.73 6.64 11.43
N PRO A 53 -17.44 7.04 10.34
CA PRO A 53 -17.96 6.08 9.38
C PRO A 53 -16.79 5.43 8.63
N GLN A 54 -16.70 4.10 8.72
CA GLN A 54 -15.78 3.32 7.91
C GLN A 54 -16.31 3.25 6.47
N TRP A 55 -15.41 3.13 5.50
CA TRP A 55 -15.81 2.82 4.13
C TRP A 55 -16.63 1.52 4.12
N SER A 56 -17.86 1.57 3.63
CA SER A 56 -18.81 0.44 3.67
C SER A 56 -18.30 -0.79 2.91
N GLY A 57 -17.41 -0.59 1.92
CA GLY A 57 -16.78 -1.65 1.16
C GLY A 57 -15.68 -2.41 1.90
N LEU A 58 -15.17 -1.91 3.03
CA LEU A 58 -13.97 -2.45 3.68
C LEU A 58 -14.12 -3.92 4.09
N HIS A 59 -15.28 -4.30 4.64
CA HIS A 59 -15.57 -5.68 5.02
C HIS A 59 -15.73 -6.62 3.83
N ASN A 60 -16.24 -6.10 2.71
CA ASN A 60 -16.37 -6.89 1.48
C ASN A 60 -15.01 -7.06 0.78
N TRP A 61 -14.19 -6.01 0.77
CA TRP A 61 -12.81 -6.07 0.30
C TRP A 61 -12.00 -7.06 1.14
N ARG A 62 -12.05 -7.02 2.48
CA ARG A 62 -11.36 -8.00 3.35
C ARG A 62 -11.73 -9.47 3.10
N ARG A 63 -12.95 -9.71 2.62
CA ARG A 63 -13.49 -11.06 2.37
C ARG A 63 -13.49 -11.42 0.89
N SER A 64 -12.99 -10.56 0.01
CA SER A 64 -12.95 -10.88 -1.41
C SER A 64 -12.06 -12.12 -1.61
N PRO A 65 -12.42 -13.00 -2.55
CA PRO A 65 -11.54 -14.09 -2.93
C PRO A 65 -10.26 -13.50 -3.56
N LEU A 66 -9.20 -14.31 -3.61
CA LEU A 66 -7.97 -13.95 -4.31
C LEU A 66 -8.31 -13.49 -5.75
N ASN A 67 -8.07 -12.21 -6.03
CA ASN A 67 -8.21 -11.69 -7.36
C ASN A 67 -7.04 -12.23 -8.18
N ARG A 68 -7.32 -12.94 -9.28
CA ARG A 68 -6.28 -13.55 -10.13
C ARG A 68 -6.07 -12.82 -11.45
N ASP A 69 -6.66 -11.64 -11.63
CA ASP A 69 -6.62 -10.90 -12.89
C ASP A 69 -5.26 -10.22 -13.09
N ARG A 70 -4.23 -11.03 -13.36
CA ARG A 70 -2.86 -10.56 -13.59
C ARG A 70 -2.63 -10.08 -15.03
N HIS A 71 -3.63 -10.14 -15.90
CA HIS A 71 -3.52 -9.69 -17.29
C HIS A 71 -4.63 -8.68 -17.62
N TRP A 72 -4.36 -7.77 -18.55
CA TRP A 72 -5.37 -6.87 -19.10
C TRP A 72 -5.75 -7.29 -20.52
N GLY A 73 -6.91 -7.93 -20.67
CA GLY A 73 -7.43 -8.41 -21.95
C GLY A 73 -8.10 -7.31 -22.81
N PRO A 74 -8.83 -7.69 -23.87
CA PRO A 74 -9.55 -6.74 -24.72
C PRO A 74 -10.66 -5.97 -23.99
N ASN A 75 -11.32 -6.62 -23.02
CA ASN A 75 -12.49 -6.08 -22.33
C ASN A 75 -12.23 -5.68 -20.87
N GLY A 76 -10.98 -5.73 -20.40
CA GLY A 76 -10.61 -5.42 -19.02
C GLY A 76 -9.69 -6.45 -18.37
N PRO A 77 -9.57 -6.44 -17.03
CA PRO A 77 -8.82 -7.42 -16.27
C PRO A 77 -9.23 -8.86 -16.60
N ALA A 78 -8.27 -9.76 -16.72
CA ALA A 78 -8.46 -11.16 -17.07
C ALA A 78 -7.42 -12.07 -16.40
N HIS A 79 -7.81 -13.32 -16.21
CA HIS A 79 -6.94 -14.38 -15.72
C HIS A 79 -6.04 -14.94 -16.84
N GLN A 80 -4.74 -15.05 -16.58
CA GLN A 80 -3.78 -15.71 -17.48
C GLN A 80 -3.21 -16.96 -16.79
N ASN A 81 -3.47 -18.13 -17.35
CA ASN A 81 -2.83 -19.38 -16.93
C ASN A 81 -1.40 -19.38 -17.46
N ASN A 82 -0.38 -19.03 -16.66
CA ASN A 82 1.01 -19.54 -16.73
C ASN A 82 1.96 -18.74 -15.81
N GLU A 83 2.79 -19.44 -15.04
CA GLU A 83 3.65 -18.91 -13.97
C GLU A 83 5.17 -18.96 -14.30
N ILE A 84 5.86 -17.85 -13.96
CA ILE A 84 7.19 -17.66 -13.30
C ILE A 84 8.51 -18.02 -14.04
N GLU A 85 9.53 -17.12 -13.99
CA GLU A 85 10.95 -17.49 -13.76
C GLU A 85 11.91 -16.36 -13.25
N HIS A 86 13.06 -16.79 -12.69
CA HIS A 86 13.95 -16.20 -11.64
C HIS A 86 15.09 -15.25 -12.10
N ALA A 87 15.73 -14.55 -11.15
CA ALA A 87 17.02 -13.84 -11.33
C ALA A 87 18.04 -14.06 -10.17
N SER A 88 19.35 -14.13 -10.49
CA SER A 88 20.45 -14.30 -9.51
C SER A 88 21.76 -13.59 -9.92
N SER A 89 22.53 -13.07 -8.93
CA SER A 89 24.02 -13.17 -8.81
C SER A 89 24.61 -12.21 -7.74
N TYR A 90 25.53 -12.69 -6.88
CA TYR A 90 26.45 -11.89 -6.03
C TYR A 90 27.75 -12.66 -5.65
N PRO A 91 28.88 -11.98 -5.35
CA PRO A 91 30.25 -12.46 -5.65
C PRO A 91 31.17 -12.96 -4.50
N ASN A 92 30.75 -12.99 -3.22
CA ASN A 92 31.64 -13.40 -2.09
C ASN A 92 31.54 -14.89 -1.71
N PHE A 93 31.04 -15.73 -2.61
CA PHE A 93 30.65 -17.11 -2.35
C PHE A 93 31.60 -18.15 -3.03
N SER A 94 32.58 -17.65 -3.79
CA SER A 94 33.42 -18.44 -4.68
C SER A 94 34.43 -19.35 -3.97
N SER A 95 34.90 -18.97 -2.78
CA SER A 95 36.04 -19.62 -2.11
C SER A 95 35.70 -20.78 -1.16
N CYS A 96 34.43 -21.00 -0.82
CA CYS A 96 34.05 -22.10 0.07
C CYS A 96 34.09 -23.46 -0.67
N SER A 97 34.65 -24.47 -0.01
CA SER A 97 34.90 -25.81 -0.55
C SER A 97 33.94 -26.89 -0.01
N SER A 98 33.14 -26.57 1.02
CA SER A 98 32.15 -27.49 1.60
C SER A 98 30.85 -26.81 2.04
N LEU A 99 29.79 -27.61 2.24
CA LEU A 99 28.51 -27.12 2.75
C LEU A 99 28.63 -26.54 4.16
N ALA A 100 29.48 -27.12 5.02
CA ALA A 100 29.72 -26.65 6.37
C ALA A 100 30.34 -25.25 6.41
N GLU A 101 31.33 -24.96 5.56
CA GLU A 101 31.94 -23.63 5.44
C GLU A 101 30.93 -22.59 4.96
N ILE A 102 30.12 -22.96 3.96
CA ILE A 102 29.06 -22.08 3.43
C ILE A 102 28.02 -21.79 4.53
N ALA A 103 27.62 -22.81 5.29
CA ALA A 103 26.68 -22.67 6.40
C ALA A 103 27.24 -21.75 7.50
N ALA A 104 28.52 -21.88 7.85
CA ALA A 104 29.18 -21.01 8.83
C ALA A 104 29.17 -19.53 8.39
N VAL A 105 29.41 -19.26 7.10
CA VAL A 105 29.31 -17.91 6.52
C VAL A 105 27.88 -17.37 6.60
N ILE A 106 26.88 -18.16 6.24
CA ILE A 106 25.46 -17.78 6.33
C ILE A 106 25.06 -17.50 7.79
N LEU A 107 25.45 -18.36 8.72
CA LEU A 107 25.14 -18.19 10.13
C LEU A 107 25.80 -16.95 10.72
N SER A 108 27.02 -16.64 10.29
CA SER A 108 27.80 -15.48 10.75
C SER A 108 27.39 -14.15 10.10
N THR A 109 26.64 -14.18 8.99
CA THR A 109 26.16 -12.99 8.29
C THR A 109 25.01 -12.33 9.08
N PRO A 110 25.12 -11.12 9.63
CA PRO A 110 24.05 -10.53 10.45
C PRO A 110 22.85 -10.04 9.62
N ASP A 111 23.08 -9.55 8.40
CA ASP A 111 22.02 -9.01 7.53
C ASP A 111 21.10 -10.11 6.95
N PRO A 112 19.78 -10.08 7.18
CA PRO A 112 18.85 -11.13 6.72
C PRO A 112 18.80 -11.30 5.21
N LEU A 113 18.91 -10.21 4.45
CA LEU A 113 18.84 -10.26 2.99
C LEU A 113 20.11 -10.89 2.40
N ALA A 114 21.27 -10.57 2.96
CA ALA A 114 22.54 -11.21 2.63
C ALA A 114 22.52 -12.70 2.99
N LYS A 115 21.99 -13.09 4.16
CA LYS A 115 21.82 -14.52 4.53
C LYS A 115 20.99 -15.27 3.48
N ALA A 116 19.84 -14.73 3.10
CA ALA A 116 18.95 -15.37 2.12
C ALA A 116 19.61 -15.53 0.74
N LYS A 117 20.31 -14.48 0.27
CA LYS A 117 21.07 -14.52 -0.99
C LYS A 117 22.20 -15.57 -0.95
N LEU A 118 22.94 -15.65 0.15
CA LEU A 118 24.01 -16.63 0.36
C LEU A 118 23.47 -18.06 0.43
N SER A 119 22.34 -18.29 1.11
CA SER A 119 21.66 -19.60 1.15
C SER A 119 21.21 -20.08 -0.23
N HIS A 120 20.71 -19.18 -1.07
CA HIS A 120 20.33 -19.54 -2.44
C HIS A 120 21.55 -19.87 -3.30
N ALA A 121 22.62 -19.06 -3.20
CA ALA A 121 23.89 -19.33 -3.89
C ALA A 121 24.50 -20.68 -3.46
N ALA A 122 24.44 -21.01 -2.17
CA ALA A 122 24.84 -22.28 -1.58
C ALA A 122 24.23 -23.48 -2.30
N TYR A 123 22.91 -23.45 -2.45
CA TYR A 123 22.15 -24.49 -3.11
C TYR A 123 22.56 -24.67 -4.57
N VAL A 124 22.71 -23.57 -5.32
CA VAL A 124 23.11 -23.60 -6.73
C VAL A 124 24.50 -24.22 -6.90
N LYS A 125 25.48 -23.86 -6.07
CA LYS A 125 26.85 -24.44 -6.13
C LYS A 125 26.87 -25.91 -5.78
N TRP A 126 26.17 -26.30 -4.73
CA TRP A 126 26.06 -27.71 -4.36
C TRP A 126 25.45 -28.53 -5.49
N ARG A 127 24.38 -28.04 -6.12
CA ARG A 127 23.72 -28.70 -7.24
C ARG A 127 24.61 -28.81 -8.49
N ARG A 128 25.51 -27.86 -8.71
CA ARG A 128 26.40 -27.83 -9.89
C ARG A 128 27.71 -28.58 -9.69
N GLU A 129 28.30 -28.47 -8.51
CA GLU A 129 29.67 -28.90 -8.21
C GLU A 129 29.73 -30.13 -7.28
N GLY A 130 28.60 -30.55 -6.70
CA GLY A 130 28.56 -31.73 -5.84
C GLY A 130 29.34 -31.56 -4.54
N LEU A 131 29.25 -30.37 -3.91
CA LEU A 131 30.06 -30.04 -2.74
C LEU A 131 29.92 -31.07 -1.61
N PRO A 132 31.03 -31.47 -0.96
CA PRO A 132 31.00 -32.34 0.21
C PRO A 132 30.39 -31.61 1.41
N ILE A 133 29.91 -32.38 2.40
CA ILE A 133 29.33 -31.84 3.63
C ILE A 133 30.39 -31.01 4.39
N GLY A 134 31.60 -31.55 4.58
CA GLY A 134 32.72 -30.89 5.27
C GLY A 134 32.50 -30.68 6.77
N VAL A 135 33.43 -29.95 7.41
CA VAL A 135 33.41 -29.58 8.83
C VAL A 135 33.84 -28.11 8.95
N SER A 136 33.13 -27.33 9.75
CA SER A 136 33.44 -25.92 10.01
C SER A 136 32.90 -25.52 11.39
N ASP A 137 33.58 -24.58 12.05
CA ASP A 137 33.13 -24.01 13.32
C ASP A 137 31.95 -23.06 13.08
N ALA A 138 30.76 -23.47 13.49
CA ALA A 138 29.58 -22.61 13.46
C ALA A 138 29.63 -21.60 14.63
N PRO A 139 29.10 -20.37 14.44
CA PRO A 139 28.97 -19.44 15.55
C PRO A 139 28.01 -19.99 16.61
N SER A 140 28.29 -19.72 17.89
CA SER A 140 27.49 -20.20 19.03
C SER A 140 26.02 -19.77 18.98
N THR A 141 25.75 -18.64 18.32
CA THR A 141 24.41 -18.23 17.89
C THR A 141 24.49 -17.60 16.49
N PRO A 142 23.46 -17.73 15.63
CA PRO A 142 23.45 -17.05 14.35
C PRO A 142 23.53 -15.53 14.56
N SER A 143 24.43 -14.85 13.86
CA SER A 143 24.54 -13.39 13.89
C SER A 143 23.21 -12.74 13.50
N ARG A 144 22.86 -11.64 14.17
CA ARG A 144 21.64 -10.86 13.92
C ARG A 144 21.98 -9.38 13.92
N PRO A 145 21.17 -8.52 13.27
CA PRO A 145 21.31 -7.08 13.43
C PRO A 145 20.92 -6.66 14.85
N ALA A 146 21.33 -5.46 15.28
CA ALA A 146 21.00 -4.91 16.60
C ALA A 146 19.48 -4.72 16.83
N LYS A 147 18.68 -4.74 15.77
CA LYS A 147 17.22 -4.71 15.79
C LYS A 147 16.65 -5.78 14.84
N PRO A 148 15.48 -6.35 15.14
CA PRO A 148 14.66 -6.09 16.34
C PRO A 148 15.17 -6.82 17.59
N GLN A 149 14.79 -6.31 18.76
CA GLN A 149 15.04 -6.98 20.04
C GLN A 149 14.30 -8.33 20.05
N LEU A 150 15.01 -9.40 20.44
CA LEU A 150 14.40 -10.71 20.58
C LEU A 150 13.47 -10.73 21.81
N VAL A 151 12.23 -11.18 21.58
CA VAL A 151 11.24 -11.47 22.62
C VAL A 151 10.85 -12.95 22.54
N SER A 152 10.16 -13.47 23.57
CA SER A 152 9.65 -14.85 23.55
C SER A 152 8.68 -15.04 22.37
N PRO A 153 8.66 -16.22 21.70
CA PRO A 153 7.71 -16.50 20.62
C PRO A 153 6.23 -16.28 20.98
N LYS A 154 5.87 -16.35 22.27
CA LYS A 154 4.51 -16.10 22.77
C LYS A 154 4.14 -14.62 22.86
N ASP A 155 5.14 -13.75 22.93
CA ASP A 155 4.97 -12.30 23.02
C ASP A 155 4.98 -11.64 21.64
N ILE A 156 5.19 -12.43 20.58
CA ILE A 156 5.09 -12.01 19.18
C ILE A 156 3.68 -12.36 18.71
N PRO A 157 2.79 -11.38 18.47
CA PRO A 157 1.52 -11.65 17.82
C PRO A 157 1.80 -12.36 16.50
N SER A 158 1.17 -13.51 16.26
CA SER A 158 1.33 -14.21 14.99
C SER A 158 0.88 -13.29 13.85
N PRO A 159 1.73 -12.99 12.86
CA PRO A 159 1.32 -12.20 11.70
C PRO A 159 0.10 -12.80 10.98
N LYS A 160 -0.12 -14.12 11.12
CA LYS A 160 -1.23 -14.85 10.50
C LYS A 160 -2.60 -14.55 11.09
N SER A 161 -2.69 -14.11 12.34
CA SER A 161 -3.97 -13.80 13.00
C SER A 161 -4.22 -12.30 13.17
N SER A 162 -3.29 -11.46 12.71
CA SER A 162 -3.39 -10.01 12.82
C SER A 162 -4.06 -9.42 11.59
N GLY A 163 -5.20 -8.73 11.79
CA GLY A 163 -5.88 -8.01 10.72
C GLY A 163 -5.00 -6.96 10.04
N PHE A 164 -4.02 -6.39 10.76
CA PHE A 164 -3.10 -5.40 10.21
C PHE A 164 -2.30 -5.99 9.05
N PHE A 165 -1.69 -7.15 9.29
CA PHE A 165 -0.89 -7.83 8.29
C PHE A 165 -1.75 -8.37 7.16
N ALA A 166 -2.94 -8.89 7.48
CA ALA A 166 -3.87 -9.38 6.47
C ALA A 166 -4.30 -8.27 5.49
N ASP A 167 -4.68 -7.10 6.02
CA ASP A 167 -5.05 -5.95 5.19
C ASP A 167 -3.88 -5.50 4.31
N PHE A 168 -2.68 -5.28 4.88
CA PHE A 168 -1.55 -4.80 4.07
C PHE A 168 -0.97 -5.87 3.11
N ALA A 169 -1.17 -7.16 3.39
CA ALA A 169 -0.86 -8.22 2.43
C ALA A 169 -1.84 -8.19 1.24
N HIS A 170 -3.12 -7.92 1.49
CA HIS A 170 -4.10 -7.75 0.42
C HIS A 170 -3.85 -6.49 -0.40
N VAL A 171 -3.50 -5.36 0.23
CA VAL A 171 -3.01 -4.17 -0.49
C VAL A 171 -1.81 -4.53 -1.37
N ALA A 172 -0.82 -5.26 -0.86
CA ALA A 172 0.34 -5.66 -1.66
C ALA A 172 -0.02 -6.56 -2.86
N ASP A 173 -1.04 -7.41 -2.74
CA ASP A 173 -1.53 -8.20 -3.86
C ASP A 173 -2.19 -7.33 -4.94
N ASP A 174 -3.02 -6.36 -4.55
CA ASP A 174 -3.63 -5.38 -5.45
C ASP A 174 -2.55 -4.59 -6.22
N GLU A 175 -1.53 -4.09 -5.51
CA GLU A 175 -0.42 -3.36 -6.13
C GLU A 175 0.37 -4.21 -7.12
N SER A 176 0.52 -5.52 -6.84
CA SER A 176 1.18 -6.43 -7.77
C SER A 176 0.39 -6.55 -9.08
N ARG A 177 -0.94 -6.65 -9.02
CA ARG A 177 -1.82 -6.70 -10.20
C ARG A 177 -1.73 -5.42 -11.00
N HIS A 178 -1.89 -4.30 -10.31
CA HIS A 178 -1.82 -2.98 -10.93
C HIS A 178 -0.49 -2.77 -11.67
N PHE A 179 0.63 -3.20 -11.06
CA PHE A 179 1.95 -3.04 -11.64
C PHE A 179 2.09 -3.88 -12.91
N ILE A 180 1.54 -5.10 -12.90
CA ILE A 180 1.55 -5.96 -14.08
C ILE A 180 0.71 -5.35 -15.21
N TRP A 181 -0.48 -4.81 -14.93
CA TRP A 181 -1.28 -4.12 -15.95
C TRP A 181 -0.55 -2.92 -16.55
N CYS A 182 0.11 -2.13 -15.70
CA CYS A 182 0.91 -0.99 -16.16
C CYS A 182 2.11 -1.43 -17.00
N SER A 183 2.81 -2.47 -16.57
CA SER A 183 3.99 -3.01 -17.28
C SER A 183 3.60 -3.60 -18.63
N GLN A 184 2.50 -4.36 -18.67
CA GLN A 184 1.92 -4.85 -19.92
C GLN A 184 1.63 -3.68 -20.86
N ARG A 185 0.98 -2.61 -20.36
CA ARG A 185 0.62 -1.47 -21.20
C ARG A 185 1.84 -0.71 -21.71
N LEU A 186 2.89 -0.57 -20.91
CA LEU A 186 4.16 -0.02 -21.37
C LEU A 186 4.74 -0.85 -22.52
N ALA A 187 4.74 -2.18 -22.38
CA ALA A 187 5.27 -3.08 -23.41
C ALA A 187 4.50 -2.94 -24.73
N GLU A 188 3.17 -2.86 -24.67
CA GLU A 188 2.30 -2.62 -25.84
C GLU A 188 2.58 -1.27 -26.54
N LEU A 189 3.10 -0.29 -25.80
CA LEU A 189 3.50 1.02 -26.32
C LEU A 189 4.96 1.06 -26.79
N GLY A 190 5.69 -0.06 -26.70
CA GLY A 190 7.10 -0.17 -27.08
C GLY A 190 8.09 0.29 -26.01
N PHE A 191 7.65 0.40 -24.75
CA PHE A 191 8.49 0.81 -23.62
C PHE A 191 8.58 -0.28 -22.55
N SER A 192 9.65 -0.23 -21.76
CA SER A 192 9.85 -1.02 -20.56
C SER A 192 9.79 -0.14 -19.32
N TYR A 193 9.48 -0.76 -18.17
CA TYR A 193 9.62 -0.08 -16.90
C TYR A 193 11.09 0.30 -16.66
N GLY A 194 11.35 1.59 -16.40
CA GLY A 194 12.70 2.14 -16.26
C GLY A 194 13.17 2.99 -17.44
N ASP A 195 12.46 2.95 -18.57
CA ASP A 195 12.86 3.70 -19.78
C ASP A 195 12.71 5.22 -19.64
N MET A 196 11.84 5.69 -18.74
CA MET A 196 11.70 7.13 -18.46
C MET A 196 11.87 7.44 -16.96
N PRO A 197 12.39 8.63 -16.63
CA PRO A 197 12.76 8.98 -15.25
C PRO A 197 11.56 8.96 -14.30
N ALA A 198 11.83 8.49 -13.10
CA ALA A 198 10.88 8.35 -12.01
C ALA A 198 11.23 9.28 -10.84
N HIS A 199 10.23 9.78 -10.13
CA HIS A 199 10.45 10.55 -8.90
C HIS A 199 10.46 9.59 -7.70
N GLY A 200 11.44 9.71 -6.82
CA GLY A 200 11.64 8.84 -5.66
C GLY A 200 10.84 9.21 -4.41
N VAL A 201 9.83 10.09 -4.52
CA VAL A 201 9.11 10.66 -3.35
C VAL A 201 8.53 9.57 -2.47
N LEU A 202 7.85 8.58 -3.05
CA LEU A 202 7.26 7.49 -2.26
C LEU A 202 8.32 6.72 -1.46
N TRP A 203 9.46 6.43 -2.07
CA TRP A 203 10.58 5.75 -1.39
C TRP A 203 11.15 6.60 -0.27
N ALA A 204 11.36 7.89 -0.52
CA ALA A 204 11.85 8.83 0.48
C ALA A 204 10.91 8.92 1.68
N GLU A 205 9.59 8.99 1.46
CA GLU A 205 8.59 9.01 2.55
C GLU A 205 8.56 7.68 3.33
N CYS A 206 8.76 6.56 2.64
CA CYS A 206 8.87 5.26 3.29
C CYS A 206 10.11 5.20 4.19
N GLU A 207 11.28 5.58 3.66
CA GLU A 207 12.53 5.59 4.41
C GLU A 207 12.44 6.49 5.64
N LYS A 208 11.89 7.70 5.47
CA LYS A 208 11.70 8.70 6.53
C LYS A 208 10.81 8.21 7.67
N SER A 209 9.78 7.43 7.37
CA SER A 209 8.79 6.93 8.35
C SER A 209 9.06 5.49 8.81
N SER A 210 10.22 4.92 8.49
CA SER A 210 10.50 3.49 8.64
C SER A 210 10.50 2.97 10.10
N ASP A 211 10.72 3.85 11.06
CA ASP A 211 10.80 3.55 12.49
C ASP A 211 9.51 3.86 13.26
N ASN A 212 8.50 4.45 12.61
CA ASN A 212 7.25 4.87 13.24
C ASN A 212 6.02 4.46 12.41
N VAL A 213 5.24 3.50 12.93
CA VAL A 213 4.05 2.98 12.25
C VAL A 213 2.95 4.02 12.04
N ALA A 214 2.74 4.94 13.00
CA ALA A 214 1.74 5.99 12.86
C ALA A 214 2.16 6.98 11.76
N ALA A 215 3.46 7.34 11.75
CA ALA A 215 4.04 8.15 10.69
C ALA A 215 3.91 7.46 9.33
N ARG A 216 4.20 6.16 9.25
CA ARG A 216 4.09 5.39 8.01
C ARG A 216 2.67 5.40 7.45
N LEU A 217 1.67 5.19 8.30
CA LEU A 217 0.26 5.19 7.89
C LEU A 217 -0.20 6.57 7.42
N ALA A 218 0.23 7.63 8.11
CA ALA A 218 -0.06 9.00 7.69
C ALA A 218 0.61 9.35 6.35
N CYS A 219 1.91 9.08 6.22
CA CYS A 219 2.68 9.50 5.06
C CYS A 219 2.30 8.72 3.80
N ILE A 220 2.03 7.41 3.90
CA ILE A 220 1.86 6.53 2.74
C ILE A 220 0.36 6.38 2.40
N PRO A 221 -0.46 5.58 3.12
CA PRO A 221 -1.90 5.48 2.85
C PRO A 221 -2.64 6.82 2.82
N LEU A 222 -2.45 7.68 3.83
CA LEU A 222 -3.29 8.86 3.97
C LEU A 222 -2.85 10.06 3.12
N VAL A 223 -1.61 10.06 2.63
CA VAL A 223 -1.09 11.13 1.76
C VAL A 223 -0.73 10.62 0.36
N GLN A 224 0.18 9.66 0.22
CA GLN A 224 0.60 9.22 -1.12
C GLN A 224 -0.49 8.45 -1.86
N GLU A 225 -1.22 7.54 -1.20
CA GLU A 225 -2.33 6.83 -1.86
C GLU A 225 -3.54 7.75 -2.07
N ALA A 226 -3.82 8.64 -1.11
CA ALA A 226 -4.86 9.66 -1.27
C ALA A 226 -4.61 10.62 -2.46
N ARG A 227 -3.35 10.88 -2.83
CA ARG A 227 -3.01 11.62 -4.07
C ARG A 227 -3.43 10.86 -5.32
N GLY A 228 -3.48 9.52 -5.27
CA GLY A 228 -4.05 8.68 -6.32
C GLY A 228 -5.53 8.97 -6.54
N LEU A 229 -6.31 9.12 -5.47
CA LEU A 229 -7.73 9.50 -5.52
C LEU A 229 -7.95 10.88 -6.15
N ASP A 230 -7.02 11.80 -5.93
CA ASP A 230 -7.08 13.15 -6.50
C ASP A 230 -6.71 13.14 -7.99
N ALA A 231 -5.62 12.47 -8.36
CA ALA A 231 -5.02 12.55 -9.68
C ALA A 231 -5.61 11.56 -10.69
N GLY A 232 -6.13 10.42 -10.23
CA GLY A 232 -6.66 9.34 -11.07
C GLY A 232 -7.69 9.82 -12.08
N PRO A 233 -8.83 10.42 -11.66
CA PRO A 233 -9.87 10.88 -12.58
C PRO A 233 -9.37 11.90 -13.61
N ARG A 234 -8.46 12.81 -13.22
CA ARG A 234 -7.87 13.79 -14.14
C ARG A 234 -6.99 13.12 -15.18
N LEU A 235 -6.21 12.11 -14.79
CA LEU A 235 -5.38 11.33 -15.69
C LEU A 235 -6.24 10.52 -16.66
N VAL A 236 -7.31 9.89 -16.19
CA VAL A 236 -8.30 9.19 -17.03
C VAL A 236 -8.85 10.14 -18.10
N ASN A 237 -9.38 11.30 -17.70
CA ASN A 237 -9.94 12.28 -18.64
C ASN A 237 -8.92 12.74 -19.69
N LYS A 238 -7.67 12.97 -19.27
CA LYS A 238 -6.60 13.37 -20.17
C LYS A 238 -6.26 12.28 -21.19
N LEU A 239 -6.16 11.02 -20.76
CA LEU A 239 -5.86 9.88 -21.63
C LEU A 239 -7.01 9.62 -22.62
N THR A 240 -8.25 9.69 -22.15
CA THR A 240 -9.44 9.61 -23.01
C THR A 240 -9.44 10.72 -24.07
N GLY A 241 -9.10 11.95 -23.69
CA GLY A 241 -8.99 13.07 -24.63
C GLY A 241 -7.89 12.92 -25.68
N PHE A 242 -6.85 12.13 -25.40
CA PHE A 242 -5.82 11.74 -26.37
C PHE A 242 -6.19 10.50 -27.20
N GLY A 243 -7.36 9.90 -26.98
CA GLY A 243 -7.80 8.67 -27.65
C GLY A 243 -7.16 7.38 -27.10
N ASP A 244 -6.38 7.45 -26.02
CA ASP A 244 -5.77 6.26 -25.38
C ASP A 244 -6.74 5.63 -24.37
N HIS A 245 -7.85 5.11 -24.91
CA HIS A 245 -8.92 4.50 -24.12
C HIS A 245 -8.44 3.28 -23.32
N ARG A 246 -7.46 2.55 -23.84
CA ARG A 246 -6.91 1.36 -23.17
C ARG A 246 -6.17 1.75 -21.89
N THR A 247 -5.26 2.72 -21.97
CA THR A 247 -4.56 3.22 -20.77
C THR A 247 -5.54 3.90 -19.82
N SER A 248 -6.53 4.63 -20.33
CA SER A 248 -7.52 5.28 -19.47
C SER A 248 -8.34 4.25 -18.67
N SER A 249 -8.74 3.13 -19.26
CA SER A 249 -9.47 2.06 -18.56
C SER A 249 -8.61 1.39 -17.48
N ILE A 250 -7.32 1.17 -17.73
CA ILE A 250 -6.37 0.65 -16.73
C ILE A 250 -6.28 1.61 -15.54
N VAL A 251 -6.03 2.89 -15.82
CA VAL A 251 -5.91 3.91 -14.76
C VAL A 251 -7.22 4.06 -13.98
N ALA A 252 -8.36 4.01 -14.65
CA ALA A 252 -9.67 4.09 -14.00
C ALA A 252 -9.87 2.93 -13.02
N ARG A 253 -9.58 1.69 -13.44
CA ARG A 253 -9.69 0.51 -12.57
C ARG A 253 -8.77 0.61 -11.36
N ILE A 254 -7.53 1.03 -11.56
CA ILE A 254 -6.59 1.23 -10.45
C ILE A 254 -7.14 2.31 -9.49
N ALA A 255 -7.58 3.45 -10.02
CA ALA A 255 -8.12 4.54 -9.18
C ALA A 255 -9.34 4.10 -8.35
N ASP A 256 -10.19 3.22 -8.88
CA ASP A 256 -11.32 2.63 -8.15
C ASP A 256 -10.83 1.73 -6.99
N GLU A 257 -9.78 0.94 -7.21
CA GLU A 257 -9.23 0.01 -6.22
C GLU A 257 -8.44 0.73 -5.10
N GLU A 258 -7.83 1.88 -5.37
CA GLU A 258 -7.05 2.68 -4.40
C GLU A 258 -7.91 3.24 -3.24
N VAL A 259 -9.24 3.31 -3.39
CA VAL A 259 -10.16 3.72 -2.30
C VAL A 259 -10.02 2.78 -1.09
N ALA A 260 -9.92 1.47 -1.34
CA ALA A 260 -9.77 0.48 -0.28
C ALA A 260 -8.44 0.64 0.46
N HIS A 261 -7.37 1.00 -0.25
CA HIS A 261 -6.02 1.15 0.32
C HIS A 261 -5.95 2.34 1.26
N VAL A 262 -6.57 3.45 0.86
CA VAL A 262 -6.71 4.63 1.72
C VAL A 262 -7.60 4.30 2.93
N ALA A 263 -8.72 3.60 2.74
CA ALA A 263 -9.62 3.22 3.83
C ALA A 263 -8.97 2.29 4.87
N VAL A 264 -8.15 1.33 4.43
CA VAL A 264 -7.30 0.50 5.31
C VAL A 264 -6.34 1.39 6.11
N GLY A 265 -5.73 2.37 5.45
CA GLY A 265 -4.88 3.38 6.09
C GLY A 265 -5.59 4.13 7.21
N VAL A 266 -6.79 4.65 6.93
CA VAL A 266 -7.63 5.37 7.90
C VAL A 266 -7.94 4.49 9.10
N TYR A 267 -8.41 3.26 8.84
CA TYR A 267 -8.78 2.31 9.88
C TYR A 267 -7.62 2.04 10.85
N TRP A 268 -6.43 1.74 10.34
CA TRP A 268 -5.28 1.44 11.20
C TRP A 268 -4.68 2.67 11.87
N PHE A 269 -4.71 3.82 11.20
CA PHE A 269 -4.27 5.09 11.79
C PHE A 269 -5.15 5.46 12.99
N ASP A 270 -6.47 5.36 12.86
CA ASP A 270 -7.41 5.58 13.96
C ASP A 270 -7.20 4.57 15.10
N SER A 271 -7.05 3.28 14.77
CA SER A 271 -6.76 2.24 15.78
C SER A 271 -5.51 2.55 16.61
N ILE A 272 -4.43 3.03 15.97
CA ILE A 272 -3.21 3.41 16.66
C ILE A 272 -3.41 4.69 17.49
N CYS A 273 -4.12 5.68 16.96
CA CYS A 273 -4.44 6.90 17.70
C CYS A 273 -5.24 6.59 18.96
N GLN A 274 -6.25 5.72 18.88
CA GLN A 274 -7.03 5.26 20.03
C GLN A 274 -6.16 4.56 21.08
N LYS A 275 -5.27 3.65 20.67
CA LYS A 275 -4.33 2.97 21.59
C LYS A 275 -3.34 3.93 22.26
N LEU A 276 -2.98 5.01 21.58
CA LEU A 276 -2.09 6.05 22.09
C LEU A 276 -2.83 7.16 22.85
N GLY A 277 -4.16 7.11 22.94
CA GLY A 277 -4.97 8.16 23.56
C GLY A 277 -4.88 9.51 22.84
N ARG A 278 -4.65 9.50 21.52
CA ARG A 278 -4.52 10.70 20.70
C ARG A 278 -5.74 10.90 19.80
N VAL A 279 -6.10 12.16 19.55
CA VAL A 279 -7.13 12.51 18.57
C VAL A 279 -6.55 12.37 17.15
N PRO A 280 -7.15 11.56 16.25
CA PRO A 280 -6.59 11.28 14.93
C PRO A 280 -6.24 12.52 14.10
N GLY A 281 -7.15 13.50 13.98
CA GLY A 281 -6.89 14.70 13.18
C GLY A 281 -5.71 15.54 13.67
N SER A 282 -5.56 15.69 15.00
CA SER A 282 -4.41 16.38 15.60
C SER A 282 -3.13 15.58 15.38
N ALA A 283 -3.17 14.27 15.66
CA ALA A 283 -2.02 13.39 15.48
C ALA A 283 -1.54 13.38 14.03
N PHE A 284 -2.47 13.39 13.06
CA PHE A 284 -2.16 13.49 11.64
C PHE A 284 -1.44 14.81 11.32
N SER A 285 -2.00 15.95 11.75
CA SER A 285 -1.37 17.27 11.55
C SER A 285 0.04 17.35 12.16
N ASP A 286 0.22 16.82 13.37
CA ASP A 286 1.50 16.82 14.08
C ASP A 286 2.54 15.97 13.34
N ILE A 287 2.13 14.77 12.88
CA ILE A 287 2.99 13.88 12.10
C ILE A 287 3.41 14.52 10.78
N LEU A 288 2.50 15.16 10.05
CA LEU A 288 2.87 15.82 8.78
C LEU A 288 3.90 16.93 9.00
N LYS A 289 3.81 17.68 10.11
CA LYS A 289 4.79 18.70 10.47
C LYS A 289 6.12 18.07 10.85
N GLU A 290 6.11 17.09 11.76
CA GLU A 290 7.31 16.38 12.23
C GLU A 290 8.06 15.71 11.07
N TYR A 291 7.33 15.07 10.17
CA TYR A 291 7.87 14.37 9.01
C TYR A 291 7.88 15.27 7.76
N ASN A 292 7.73 16.59 7.87
CA ASN A 292 7.79 17.55 6.76
C ASN A 292 7.08 17.06 5.47
N VAL A 293 5.88 16.52 5.61
CA VAL A 293 5.09 15.97 4.51
C VAL A 293 4.11 17.03 4.04
N GLU A 294 4.26 17.47 2.80
CA GLU A 294 3.36 18.47 2.22
C GLU A 294 2.09 17.83 1.64
N ILE A 295 0.94 18.41 1.97
CA ILE A 295 -0.34 18.11 1.33
C ILE A 295 -0.79 19.35 0.56
N LYS A 296 -0.96 19.20 -0.76
CA LYS A 296 -1.40 20.27 -1.66
C LYS A 296 -2.45 19.72 -2.62
N GLY A 297 -3.49 20.51 -2.84
CA GLY A 297 -4.57 20.19 -3.77
C GLY A 297 -4.18 20.36 -5.25
N PRO A 298 -5.13 20.25 -6.19
CA PRO A 298 -6.58 20.13 -5.93
C PRO A 298 -6.99 18.74 -5.43
N PHE A 299 -7.81 18.72 -4.37
CA PHE A 299 -8.29 17.51 -3.73
C PHE A 299 -9.58 16.98 -4.37
N ASN A 300 -9.72 15.67 -4.43
CA ASN A 300 -10.98 15.00 -4.69
C ASN A 300 -11.68 14.72 -3.35
N HIS A 301 -12.44 15.71 -2.87
CA HIS A 301 -13.09 15.65 -1.55
C HIS A 301 -14.04 14.46 -1.43
N SER A 302 -14.83 14.19 -2.48
CA SER A 302 -15.78 13.07 -2.47
C SER A 302 -15.06 11.72 -2.36
N ALA A 303 -14.00 11.49 -3.13
CA ALA A 303 -13.26 10.23 -3.04
C ALA A 303 -12.55 10.05 -1.69
N ARG A 304 -11.96 11.12 -1.14
CA ARG A 304 -11.32 11.10 0.18
C ARG A 304 -12.33 10.84 1.30
N GLU A 305 -13.52 11.45 1.22
CA GLU A 305 -14.63 11.21 2.15
C GLU A 305 -15.13 9.75 2.08
N VAL A 306 -15.30 9.20 0.88
CA VAL A 306 -15.66 7.78 0.68
C VAL A 306 -14.61 6.85 1.30
N ALA A 307 -13.33 7.17 1.15
CA ALA A 307 -12.24 6.43 1.78
C ALA A 307 -12.15 6.65 3.30
N GLY A 308 -12.93 7.56 3.86
CA GLY A 308 -13.02 7.83 5.30
C GLY A 308 -12.03 8.87 5.82
N ILE A 309 -11.36 9.66 4.96
CA ILE A 309 -10.52 10.78 5.41
C ILE A 309 -11.41 12.02 5.65
N PRO A 310 -11.55 12.51 6.89
CA PRO A 310 -12.29 13.72 7.16
C PRO A 310 -11.64 14.94 6.52
N ARG A 311 -12.46 15.87 5.98
CA ARG A 311 -11.97 17.02 5.18
C ARG A 311 -11.01 17.90 5.99
N GLU A 312 -11.31 18.10 7.26
CA GLU A 312 -10.55 18.94 8.18
C GLU A 312 -9.13 18.43 8.44
N TRP A 313 -8.81 17.19 8.09
CA TRP A 313 -7.45 16.66 8.23
C TRP A 313 -6.49 17.21 7.17
N TYR A 314 -6.99 17.56 5.98
CA TYR A 314 -6.15 17.87 4.82
C TYR A 314 -6.50 19.16 4.09
N ASP A 315 -7.68 19.73 4.34
CA ASP A 315 -8.11 21.01 3.77
C ASP A 315 -8.50 21.98 4.90
N PRO A 316 -7.65 22.98 5.21
CA PRO A 316 -7.93 23.97 6.24
C PRO A 316 -8.93 25.04 5.75
N SER A 317 -9.33 25.01 4.48
CA SER A 317 -10.31 25.94 3.94
C SER A 317 -11.66 25.73 4.66
N PRO A 318 -12.37 26.81 5.05
CA PRO A 318 -13.73 26.65 5.58
C PRO A 318 -14.58 25.91 4.56
N ALA A 319 -15.38 24.94 5.02
CA ALA A 319 -16.22 24.13 4.15
C ALA A 319 -17.10 25.06 3.29
N THR A 320 -16.75 25.21 2.02
CA THR A 320 -17.57 25.95 1.07
C THR A 320 -18.86 25.16 0.89
N ASN A 321 -19.99 25.69 1.35
CA ASN A 321 -21.33 25.18 1.05
C ASN A 321 -21.49 25.09 -0.47
N ASN A 322 -21.34 23.88 -1.03
CA ASN A 322 -21.57 23.63 -2.46
C ASN A 322 -23.00 23.94 -2.88
N GLU A 323 -23.95 23.98 -1.93
CA GLU A 323 -25.33 24.43 -2.16
C GLU A 323 -25.40 25.86 -2.71
N ASN A 324 -24.56 26.78 -2.23
CA ASN A 324 -24.55 28.16 -2.74
C ASN A 324 -23.99 28.26 -4.17
N LYS A 325 -23.03 27.39 -4.54
CA LYS A 325 -22.50 27.36 -5.91
C LYS A 325 -23.48 26.73 -6.89
N LEU A 326 -24.19 25.67 -6.47
CA LEU A 326 -25.26 25.09 -7.26
C LEU A 326 -26.41 26.08 -7.42
N SER A 327 -26.83 26.79 -6.37
CA SER A 327 -27.89 27.80 -6.48
C SER A 327 -27.48 28.95 -7.41
N GLU A 328 -26.22 29.41 -7.37
CA GLU A 328 -25.73 30.45 -8.28
C GLU A 328 -25.71 29.99 -9.74
N VAL A 329 -25.37 28.72 -10.00
CA VAL A 329 -25.44 28.13 -11.35
C VAL A 329 -26.89 28.00 -11.82
N TYR A 330 -27.81 27.57 -10.93
CA TYR A 330 -29.23 27.47 -11.24
C TYR A 330 -29.86 28.84 -11.52
N GLU A 331 -29.51 29.88 -10.75
CA GLU A 331 -30.00 31.24 -11.01
C GLU A 331 -29.47 31.82 -12.32
N ARG A 332 -28.19 31.57 -12.65
CA ARG A 332 -27.64 31.99 -13.94
C ARG A 332 -28.32 31.27 -15.11
N LEU A 333 -28.62 29.97 -14.99
CA LEU A 333 -29.37 29.22 -15.99
C LEU A 333 -30.81 29.73 -16.13
N ALA A 334 -31.50 30.01 -15.02
CA ALA A 334 -32.84 30.57 -15.04
C ALA A 334 -32.89 31.94 -15.73
N CYS A 335 -31.87 32.79 -15.48
CA CYS A 335 -31.73 34.09 -16.12
C CYS A 335 -31.53 33.96 -17.64
N ILE A 336 -30.66 33.05 -18.09
CA ILE A 336 -30.44 32.77 -19.52
C ILE A 336 -31.73 32.30 -20.20
N ILE A 337 -32.46 31.37 -19.56
CA ILE A 337 -33.74 30.86 -20.09
C ILE A 337 -34.78 31.99 -20.21
N SER A 338 -34.85 32.89 -19.22
CA SER A 338 -35.75 34.04 -19.25
C SER A 338 -35.41 35.00 -20.40
N MET A 339 -34.12 35.27 -20.62
CA MET A 339 -33.65 36.13 -21.71
C MET A 339 -33.96 35.52 -23.08
N GLU A 340 -33.82 34.20 -23.24
CA GLU A 340 -34.17 33.50 -24.49
C GLU A 340 -35.69 33.50 -24.76
N GLN A 341 -36.51 33.41 -23.71
CA GLN A 341 -37.97 33.54 -23.82
C GLN A 341 -38.39 34.95 -24.24
N GLU A 342 -37.81 35.99 -23.63
CA GLU A 342 -38.08 37.40 -23.99
C GLU A 342 -37.68 37.71 -25.45
N ASN A 343 -36.51 37.24 -25.88
CA ASN A 343 -36.05 37.38 -27.27
C ASN A 343 -36.96 36.63 -28.27
N SER A 344 -37.52 35.49 -27.87
CA SER A 344 -38.45 34.72 -28.70
C SER A 344 -39.82 35.42 -28.86
N SER A 345 -40.23 36.23 -27.88
CA SER A 345 -41.46 37.04 -27.95
C SER A 345 -41.33 38.31 -28.81
N LEU A 346 -40.12 38.83 -29.02
CA LEU A 346 -39.88 40.02 -29.86
C LEU A 346 -39.90 39.72 -31.38
N GLY A 347 -39.90 38.44 -31.77
CA GLY A 347 -39.96 38.00 -33.17
C GLY A 347 -41.36 37.83 -33.76
N LYS A 348 -42.44 38.10 -33.01
CA LYS A 348 -43.81 38.02 -33.54
C LYS A 348 -44.24 39.38 -34.10
N PRO A 349 -44.57 39.49 -35.41
CA PRO A 349 -45.05 40.73 -35.97
C PRO A 349 -46.43 41.10 -35.36
N PRO A 350 -46.71 42.40 -35.17
CA PRO A 350 -48.00 42.84 -34.64
C PRO A 350 -49.14 42.40 -35.57
N LYS A 351 -50.24 41.93 -34.98
CA LYS A 351 -51.46 41.53 -35.67
C LYS A 351 -52.22 42.73 -36.24
#